data_AF-A0A6A0H4R6-F1
#
_entry.id   AF-A0A6A0H4R6-F1
#
_cell.length_a   1.000
_cell.length_b   1.000
_cell.length_c   1.000
_cell.angle_alpha   90.00
_cell.angle_beta   90.00
_cell.angle_gamma   90.00
#
_symmetry.space_group_name_H-M   'P 1'
#
loop_
_entity.id
_entity.type
_entity.pdbx_description
1 polymer ?
#
loop_
_entity_poly.entity_id
_entity_poly.type
_entity_poly.pdbx_seq_one_letter_code
_entity_poly.pdbx_strand_id
1 'polypeptide(L)' 'MALADVLRTYMQALGIEDGLTALGFGSSDVPRLVEGTLPQHRVTKLAPRQQTHEQLGDILHNSMTVY' A
#
# COMPACT_ATOMS: atom_id res chain seq x y z
N MET A 1 -13.95 8.64 -11.96
CA MET A 1 -13.39 8.51 -10.60
C MET A 1 -14.54 8.33 -9.63
N ALA A 2 -14.78 7.12 -9.14
CA ALA A 2 -15.89 6.88 -8.21
C ALA A 2 -15.58 5.74 -7.23
N LEU A 3 -14.94 4.66 -7.71
CA LEU A 3 -14.70 3.48 -6.88
C LEU A 3 -13.76 3.76 -5.69
N ALA A 4 -12.65 4.46 -5.92
CA ALA A 4 -11.67 4.74 -4.86
C ALA A 4 -12.24 5.66 -3.77
N ASP A 5 -13.06 6.65 -4.14
CA ASP A 5 -13.72 7.55 -3.18
C ASP A 5 -14.76 6.82 -2.32
N VAL A 6 -15.56 5.94 -2.95
CA VAL A 6 -16.55 5.11 -2.25
C VAL A 6 -15.88 4.13 -1.29
N LEU A 7 -14.78 3.48 -1.72
CA LEU A 7 -14.00 2.60 -0.84
C LEU A 7 -13.45 3.36 0.37
N ARG A 8 -12.91 4.56 0.19
CA ARG A 8 -12.43 5.40 1.31
C ARG A 8 -13.55 5.75 2.29
N THR A 9 -14.75 6.06 1.78
CA THR A 9 -15.93 6.31 2.62
C THR A 9 -16.27 5.10 3.49
N TYR A 10 -16.23 3.89 2.93
CA TYR A 10 -16.47 2.67 3.71
C TYR A 10 -15.35 2.36 4.69
N MET A 11 -14.08 2.53 4.31
CA MET A 11 -12.94 2.33 5.21
C MET A 11 -13.05 3.23 6.45
N GLN A 12 -13.38 4.51 6.24
CA GLN A 12 -13.60 5.45 7.33
C GLN A 12 -14.81 5.05 8.20
N ALA A 13 -15.94 4.68 7.59
CA ALA A 13 -17.15 4.28 8.31
C ALA A 13 -16.97 2.99 9.14
N LEU A 14 -16.10 2.09 8.68
CA LEU A 14 -15.75 0.84 9.36
C LEU A 14 -14.62 1.01 10.39
N GLY A 15 -14.03 2.21 10.50
CA GLY A 15 -12.96 2.49 11.46
C GLY A 15 -11.63 1.82 11.11
N ILE A 16 -11.34 1.63 9.83
CA ILE A 16 -10.03 1.18 9.37
C ILE A 16 -8.98 2.23 9.75
N GLU A 17 -7.74 1.82 9.96
CA GLU A 17 -6.62 2.72 10.22
C GLU A 17 -6.25 3.53 8.97
N ASP A 18 -5.83 4.79 9.17
CA ASP A 18 -5.42 5.68 8.08
C ASP A 18 -4.03 5.34 7.55
N GLY A 19 -3.97 4.30 6.74
CA GLY A 19 -2.74 3.86 6.09
C GLY A 19 -1.70 3.26 7.03
N LEU A 20 -0.49 3.06 6.50
CA LEU A 20 0.60 2.39 7.20
C LEU A 20 1.12 3.17 8.41
N THR A 21 0.99 4.50 8.42
CA THR A 21 1.42 5.34 9.54
C THR A 21 0.62 5.06 10.80
N ALA A 22 -0.70 4.87 10.67
CA ALA A 22 -1.55 4.52 11.81
C ALA A 22 -1.24 3.13 12.40
N LEU A 23 -0.55 2.26 11.63
CA LEU A 23 -0.04 0.96 12.08
C LEU A 23 1.39 1.02 12.67
N GLY A 24 1.99 2.21 12.72
CA GLY A 24 3.32 2.43 13.31
C GLY A 24 4.50 2.36 12.33
N PHE A 25 4.25 2.29 11.01
CA PHE A 25 5.32 2.35 10.01
C PHE A 25 5.62 3.79 9.60
N GLY A 26 6.89 4.07 9.31
CA GLY A 26 7.33 5.34 8.71
C GLY A 26 7.81 5.18 7.28
N SER A 27 7.97 6.30 6.56
CA SER A 27 8.59 6.29 5.22
C SER A 27 10.01 5.69 5.22
N SER A 28 10.72 5.75 6.36
CA SER A 28 12.02 5.10 6.54
C SER A 28 11.97 3.57 6.48
N ASP A 29 10.80 2.96 6.69
CA ASP A 29 10.62 1.50 6.61
C ASP A 29 10.35 1.02 5.18
N VAL A 30 10.01 1.92 4.25
CA VAL A 30 9.69 1.59 2.86
C VAL A 30 10.75 0.74 2.19
N PRO A 31 12.07 1.04 2.28
CA PRO A 31 13.09 0.18 1.67
C PRO A 31 13.00 -1.27 2.17
N ARG A 32 12.83 -1.48 3.48
CA ARG A 32 12.71 -2.81 4.08
C ARG A 32 11.42 -3.53 3.64
N LEU A 33 10.33 -2.79 3.53
CA LEU A 33 9.04 -3.31 3.07
C LEU A 33 9.09 -3.73 1.60
N VAL A 34 9.79 -2.98 0.74
CA VAL A 34 9.98 -3.37 -0.67
C VAL A 34 10.80 -4.66 -0.76
N GLU A 35 11.94 -4.73 -0.05
CA GLU A 35 12.77 -5.94 -0.01
C GLU A 35 11.99 -7.17 0.47
N GLY A 36 11.11 -6.99 1.47
CA GLY A 36 10.21 -8.05 1.93
C GLY A 36 9.10 -8.41 0.94
N THR A 37 8.75 -7.53 -0.01
CA THR A 37 7.67 -7.74 -0.99
C THR A 37 8.15 -8.48 -2.24
N LEU A 38 9.37 -8.20 -2.71
CA LEU A 38 9.96 -8.80 -3.91
C LEU A 38 9.91 -10.35 -3.96
N PRO A 39 10.26 -11.10 -2.89
CA PRO A 39 10.24 -12.56 -2.92
C PRO A 39 8.82 -13.16 -2.85
N GLN A 40 7.78 -12.37 -2.62
CA GLN A 40 6.39 -12.84 -2.50
C GLN A 40 5.74 -13.13 -3.86
N HIS A 41 6.37 -14.00 -4.66
CA HIS A 41 5.96 -14.31 -6.04
C HIS A 41 4.52 -14.78 -6.19
N ARG A 42 3.95 -15.43 -5.16
CA ARG A 42 2.54 -15.86 -5.18
C ARG A 42 1.57 -14.69 -5.22
N VAL A 43 1.95 -13.54 -4.66
CA VAL A 43 1.13 -12.32 -4.63
C VAL A 43 1.50 -11.40 -5.78
N THR A 44 2.80 -11.15 -6.00
CA THR A 44 3.26 -10.20 -7.03
C THR A 44 2.93 -10.64 -8.46
N LYS A 45 2.85 -11.95 -8.73
CA LYS A 45 2.43 -12.46 -10.05
C LYS A 45 0.92 -12.43 -10.30
N LEU A 46 0.09 -12.10 -9.30
CA LEU A 46 -1.36 -11.93 -9.50
C LEU A 46 -1.69 -10.59 -10.18
N ALA A 47 -0.81 -9.60 -10.04
CA ALA A 47 -0.99 -8.33 -10.68
C ALA A 47 -0.86 -8.47 -12.22
N PRO A 48 -1.72 -7.80 -13.00
CA PRO A 48 -1.68 -7.87 -14.47
C PRO A 48 -0.41 -7.25 -15.08
N ARG A 49 0.35 -6.52 -14.27
CA ARG A 49 1.62 -5.88 -14.64
C ARG A 49 2.67 -6.29 -13.61
N GLN A 50 3.92 -6.47 -14.03
CA GLN A 50 5.04 -6.64 -13.10
C GLN A 50 5.41 -5.29 -12.48
N GLN A 51 5.81 -5.31 -11.22
CA GLN A 51 6.26 -4.13 -10.48
C GLN A 51 7.79 -4.10 -10.41
N THR A 52 8.37 -2.92 -10.63
CA THR A 52 9.78 -2.65 -10.30
C THR A 52 9.93 -2.34 -8.81
N HIS A 53 11.16 -2.37 -8.31
CA HIS A 53 11.46 -1.91 -6.95
C HIS A 53 10.91 -0.50 -6.70
N GLU A 54 11.16 0.44 -7.61
CA GLU A 54 10.70 1.83 -7.48
C GLU A 54 9.18 1.92 -7.40
N GLN A 55 8.46 1.18 -8.26
CA GLN A 55 6.98 1.14 -8.25
C GLN A 55 6.42 0.60 -6.93
N LEU A 56 7.05 -0.42 -6.35
CA LEU A 56 6.65 -0.92 -5.03
C LEU A 56 6.90 0.14 -3.94
N GLY A 57 8.01 0.88 -4.04
CA GLY A 57 8.33 2.00 -3.15
C GLY A 57 7.25 3.08 -3.21
N ASP A 58 6.87 3.50 -4.42
CA ASP A 58 5.83 4.51 -4.63
C ASP A 58 4.47 4.05 -4.09
N ILE A 59 4.08 2.79 -4.31
CA ILE A 59 2.83 2.23 -3.78
C ILE A 59 2.82 2.32 -2.26
N LEU A 60 3.90 1.89 -1.60
CA LEU A 60 4.00 1.90 -0.14
C LEU A 60 4.03 3.33 0.40
N HIS A 61 4.77 4.25 -0.24
CA HIS A 61 4.81 5.65 0.15
C HIS A 61 3.43 6.32 0.03
N ASN A 62 2.71 6.05 -1.05
CA ASN A 62 1.35 6.55 -1.26
C ASN A 62 0.30 5.88 -0.36
N SER A 63 0.67 4.80 0.34
CA SER A 63 -0.19 4.09 1.29
C SER A 63 0.07 4.49 2.75
N MET A 64 0.95 5.47 3.00
CA MET A 64 1.23 5.95 4.36
C MET A 64 -0.01 6.57 5.01
N THR A 65 -0.79 7.31 4.23
CA THR A 65 -2.09 7.91 4.57
C THR A 65 -3.06 7.66 3.41
N VAL A 66 -4.34 7.50 3.71
CA VAL A 66 -5.39 7.10 2.76
C VAL A 66 -6.52 8.13 2.68
N TYR A 67 -6.85 8.85 3.76
CA TYR A 67 -7.90 9.88 3.77
C TYR A 67 -7.58 11.12 4.62
#